data_AF-A2DGV1-F1
#
_entry.id   AF-A2DGV1-F1
#
_cell.length_a   1.000
_cell.length_b   1.000
_cell.length_c   1.000
_cell.angle_alpha   90.00
_cell.angle_beta   90.00
_cell.angle_gamma   90.00
#
_symmetry.space_group_name_H-M   'P 1'
#
loop_
_entity.id
_entity.type
_entity.pdbx_description
1 polymer ?
#
loop_
_entity_poly.entity_id
_entity_poly.type
_entity_poly.pdbx_seq_one_letter_code
_entity_poly.pdbx_strand_id
1 'polypeptide(L)'
;MSQQEYEQYTPTTKIESYETEYKTIVQQYRKFVQNPEINQSEWEKFLKSAQLPRPDLAVHGPLLGSEHDYPYYWLENDGIITIYISIPEDEPVEVTSKLIKSKAISGNFWDEVDIINFDRNRIMTTIKIQTHTHFPTIIRGGDSIDSLSSYFLGMLAISLNNIEYGIKWLTKAALDGCTTAPHFLGRFLITQKRTNEAIYWLANAVLLNIDQICMISLATLLIDEGLPFPHYELAENVLCDAASHGDNDAIGNLAKLYLVGGGPIKVDEVKGMKLMESLASSMGMDTNTIKVVRNTSEKIEQIQKSENQESPWVDIAISVGIVGAVIGAAYFGFKKFIKRA
;
A
#
# COMPACT_ATOMS: atom_id res chain seq x y z
N MET A 1 -7.88 4.85 29.06
CA MET A 1 -8.08 6.17 28.47
C MET A 1 -8.96 7.01 29.37
N SER A 2 -8.54 8.24 29.67
CA SER A 2 -9.40 9.24 30.30
C SER A 2 -10.47 9.74 29.32
N GLN A 3 -11.55 10.35 29.81
CA GLN A 3 -12.62 10.91 28.96
C GLN A 3 -12.09 12.00 28.01
N GLN A 4 -11.07 12.75 28.44
CA GLN A 4 -10.38 13.75 27.61
C GLN A 4 -9.51 13.13 26.50
N GLU A 5 -8.88 11.97 26.76
CA GLU A 5 -8.14 11.23 25.71
C GLU A 5 -9.09 10.62 24.67
N TYR A 6 -10.31 10.25 25.06
CA TYR A 6 -11.32 9.73 24.13
C TYR A 6 -11.89 10.82 23.20
N GLU A 7 -12.16 12.02 23.73
CA GLU A 7 -12.66 13.16 22.95
C GLU A 7 -11.64 13.65 21.90
N GLN A 8 -10.35 13.53 22.18
CA GLN A 8 -9.27 13.94 21.27
C GLN A 8 -9.27 13.18 19.93
N TYR A 9 -9.64 11.90 19.94
CA TYR A 9 -9.65 11.03 18.75
C TYR A 9 -11.05 10.82 18.17
N THR A 10 -12.06 11.55 18.64
CA THR A 10 -13.41 11.47 18.06
C THR A 10 -13.48 12.31 16.78
N PRO A 11 -13.89 11.74 15.63
CA PRO A 11 -14.07 12.50 14.38
C PRO A 11 -15.11 13.62 14.54
N THR A 12 -14.90 14.74 13.87
CA THR A 12 -15.90 15.82 13.80
C THR A 12 -16.97 15.54 12.76
N THR A 13 -16.64 14.74 11.74
CA THR A 13 -17.55 14.29 10.68
C THR A 13 -18.00 12.86 10.91
N LYS A 14 -19.14 12.48 10.32
CA LYS A 14 -19.68 11.12 10.37
C LYS A 14 -19.72 10.54 8.97
N ILE A 15 -19.37 9.27 8.86
CA ILE A 15 -19.46 8.49 7.62
C ILE A 15 -20.54 7.45 7.79
N GLU A 16 -21.47 7.42 6.84
CA GLU A 16 -22.54 6.44 6.83
C GLU A 16 -22.02 5.04 6.49
N SER A 17 -21.10 4.93 5.53
CA SER A 17 -20.53 3.67 5.07
C SER A 17 -19.14 3.85 4.47
N TYR A 18 -18.11 3.33 5.15
CA TYR A 18 -16.74 3.30 4.63
C TYR A 18 -16.65 2.59 3.26
N GLU A 19 -17.38 1.48 3.09
CA GLU A 19 -17.41 0.75 1.83
C GLU A 19 -17.92 1.60 0.67
N THR A 20 -18.95 2.41 0.92
CA THR A 20 -19.52 3.32 -0.09
C THR A 20 -18.54 4.43 -0.47
N GLU A 21 -17.82 4.99 0.50
CA GLU A 21 -16.78 5.99 0.27
C GLU A 21 -15.63 5.41 -0.57
N TYR A 22 -15.12 4.24 -0.21
CA TYR A 22 -14.05 3.57 -0.97
C TYR A 22 -14.49 3.24 -2.40
N LYS A 23 -15.73 2.76 -2.60
CA LYS A 23 -16.31 2.54 -3.94
C LYS A 23 -16.38 3.82 -4.75
N THR A 24 -16.75 4.93 -4.12
CA THR A 24 -16.80 6.26 -4.76
C THR A 24 -15.40 6.71 -5.19
N ILE A 25 -14.40 6.55 -4.33
CA ILE A 25 -12.99 6.85 -4.65
C ILE A 25 -12.52 6.02 -5.84
N VAL A 26 -12.76 4.71 -5.84
CA VAL A 26 -12.40 3.83 -6.97
C VAL A 26 -13.01 4.33 -8.27
N GLN A 27 -14.30 4.72 -8.27
CA GLN A 27 -14.96 5.25 -9.46
C GLN A 27 -14.34 6.56 -9.94
N GLN A 28 -14.10 7.52 -9.05
CA GLN A 28 -13.55 8.84 -9.39
C GLN A 28 -12.12 8.78 -9.91
N TYR A 29 -11.29 7.91 -9.30
CA TYR A 29 -9.87 7.81 -9.64
C TYR A 29 -9.55 6.79 -10.74
N ARG A 30 -10.53 5.98 -11.17
CA ARG A 30 -10.35 4.99 -12.25
C ARG A 30 -9.75 5.58 -13.52
N LYS A 31 -10.11 6.82 -13.86
CA LYS A 31 -9.62 7.51 -15.07
C LYS A 31 -8.11 7.77 -15.08
N PHE A 32 -7.44 7.71 -13.93
CA PHE A 32 -5.99 7.90 -13.85
C PHE A 32 -5.22 6.60 -14.11
N VAL A 33 -5.90 5.45 -14.01
CA VAL A 33 -5.28 4.15 -14.18
C VAL A 33 -5.36 3.71 -15.63
N GLN A 34 -4.22 3.35 -16.18
CA GLN A 34 -4.12 2.71 -17.48
C GLN A 34 -4.30 1.21 -17.32
N ASN A 35 -4.92 0.56 -18.31
CA ASN A 35 -4.85 -0.88 -18.46
C ASN A 35 -3.82 -1.19 -19.56
N PRO A 36 -2.53 -1.33 -19.22
CA PRO A 36 -1.50 -1.47 -20.23
C PRO A 36 -1.50 -2.88 -20.80
N GLU A 37 -1.54 -2.98 -22.12
CA GLU A 37 -1.21 -4.22 -22.81
C GLU A 37 0.29 -4.50 -22.70
N ILE A 38 0.64 -5.76 -22.45
CA ILE A 38 2.02 -6.22 -22.42
C ILE A 38 2.32 -6.85 -23.78
N ASN A 39 3.08 -6.12 -24.60
CA ASN A 39 3.60 -6.66 -25.84
C ASN A 39 4.63 -7.76 -25.53
N GLN A 40 4.27 -9.01 -25.82
CA GLN A 40 5.10 -10.18 -25.53
C GLN A 40 6.45 -10.13 -26.26
N SER A 41 6.51 -9.60 -27.49
CA SER A 41 7.78 -9.49 -28.22
C SER A 41 8.75 -8.51 -27.56
N GLU A 42 8.24 -7.36 -27.10
CA GLU A 42 9.06 -6.38 -26.38
C GLU A 42 9.45 -6.88 -24.98
N TRP A 43 8.54 -7.59 -24.31
CA TRP A 43 8.84 -8.24 -23.03
C TRP A 43 9.98 -9.25 -23.16
N GLU A 44 9.95 -10.11 -24.18
CA GLU A 44 11.02 -11.07 -24.48
C GLU A 44 12.35 -10.38 -24.82
N LYS A 45 12.32 -9.25 -25.53
CA LYS A 45 13.53 -8.44 -25.77
C LYS A 45 14.10 -7.89 -24.46
N PHE A 46 13.24 -7.40 -23.56
CA PHE A 46 13.66 -6.94 -22.24
C PHE A 46 14.31 -8.07 -21.44
N LEU A 47 13.67 -9.24 -21.34
CA LEU A 47 14.21 -10.40 -20.61
C LEU A 47 15.62 -10.78 -21.10
N LYS A 48 15.81 -10.83 -22.43
CA LYS A 48 17.12 -11.09 -23.04
C LYS A 48 18.14 -10.00 -22.71
N SER A 49 17.75 -8.73 -22.79
CA SER A 49 18.62 -7.60 -22.47
C SER A 49 19.03 -7.57 -20.99
N ALA A 50 18.13 -8.03 -20.11
CA ALA A 50 18.36 -8.17 -18.67
C ALA A 50 19.14 -9.44 -18.31
N GLN A 51 19.55 -10.23 -19.31
CA GLN A 51 20.33 -11.46 -19.17
C GLN A 51 19.66 -12.51 -18.28
N LEU A 52 18.32 -12.61 -18.33
CA LEU A 52 17.58 -13.60 -17.56
C LEU A 52 17.48 -14.95 -18.26
N PRO A 53 17.39 -16.05 -17.48
CA PRO A 53 17.44 -16.10 -16.01
C PRO A 53 18.86 -15.94 -15.43
N ARG A 54 18.97 -15.41 -14.19
CA ARG A 54 20.26 -15.28 -13.47
C ARG A 54 20.23 -15.98 -12.10
N PRO A 55 21.32 -16.65 -11.66
CA PRO A 55 21.34 -17.42 -10.40
C PRO A 55 21.15 -16.60 -9.13
N ASP A 56 21.48 -15.30 -9.16
CA ASP A 56 21.42 -14.39 -8.02
C ASP A 56 20.03 -13.79 -7.80
N LEU A 57 19.05 -14.12 -8.66
CA LEU A 57 17.74 -13.49 -8.66
C LEU A 57 16.64 -14.53 -8.50
N ALA A 58 15.94 -14.49 -7.38
CA ALA A 58 14.75 -15.30 -7.13
C ALA A 58 13.67 -14.42 -6.49
N VAL A 59 12.45 -14.55 -6.99
CA VAL A 59 11.25 -13.89 -6.46
C VAL A 59 10.25 -15.00 -6.14
N HIS A 60 10.26 -15.44 -4.89
CA HIS A 60 9.44 -16.56 -4.40
C HIS A 60 8.59 -16.20 -3.17
N GLY A 61 7.50 -16.94 -2.99
CA GLY A 61 6.85 -17.35 -1.73
C GLY A 61 6.58 -16.27 -0.67
N PRO A 62 7.50 -16.01 0.28
CA PRO A 62 7.21 -15.25 1.50
C PRO A 62 6.82 -13.77 1.32
N LEU A 63 6.78 -13.26 0.08
CA LEU A 63 6.27 -11.92 -0.24
C LEU A 63 4.74 -11.84 -0.36
N LEU A 64 4.05 -12.97 -0.29
CA LEU A 64 2.59 -13.05 -0.30
C LEU A 64 2.06 -13.04 1.14
N GLY A 65 1.04 -12.23 1.40
CA GLY A 65 0.20 -12.42 2.59
C GLY A 65 -0.39 -13.83 2.61
N SER A 66 -0.81 -14.29 3.79
CA SER A 66 -1.20 -15.68 4.12
C SER A 66 -1.42 -16.61 2.93
N GLU A 67 -0.64 -17.69 2.86
CA GLU A 67 -0.54 -18.72 1.80
C GLU A 67 -1.86 -19.37 1.34
N HIS A 68 -3.00 -18.95 1.89
CA HIS A 68 -4.32 -19.58 1.77
C HIS A 68 -5.22 -18.97 0.68
N ASP A 69 -4.83 -17.85 0.06
CA ASP A 69 -5.70 -17.12 -0.89
C ASP A 69 -5.53 -17.52 -2.36
N TYR A 70 -4.46 -18.23 -2.73
CA TYR A 70 -4.20 -18.61 -4.12
C TYR A 70 -4.46 -20.11 -4.34
N PRO A 71 -5.04 -20.48 -5.50
CA PRO A 71 -5.34 -21.88 -5.81
C PRO A 71 -4.10 -22.70 -6.16
N TYR A 72 -2.89 -22.14 -6.07
CA TYR A 72 -1.64 -22.88 -6.23
C TYR A 72 -0.49 -22.25 -5.46
N TYR A 73 0.52 -23.06 -5.17
CA TYR A 73 1.85 -22.62 -4.72
C TYR A 73 2.91 -23.55 -5.32
N TRP A 74 4.17 -23.16 -5.21
CA TRP A 74 5.29 -23.97 -5.68
C TRP A 74 6.49 -23.87 -4.74
N LEU A 75 7.28 -24.93 -4.72
CA LEU A 75 8.52 -25.04 -3.96
C LEU A 75 9.63 -25.44 -4.92
N GLU A 76 10.80 -24.84 -4.77
CA GLU A 76 12.01 -25.21 -5.51
C GLU A 76 13.02 -25.85 -4.55
N ASN A 77 13.57 -27.00 -4.93
CA ASN A 77 14.67 -27.64 -4.24
C ASN A 77 15.62 -28.28 -5.25
N ASP A 78 16.88 -27.83 -5.28
CA ASP A 78 17.95 -28.36 -6.14
C ASP A 78 17.55 -28.52 -7.63
N GLY A 79 16.91 -27.48 -8.21
CA GLY A 79 16.46 -27.47 -9.60
C GLY A 79 15.20 -28.31 -9.87
N ILE A 80 14.58 -28.87 -8.84
CA ILE A 80 13.26 -29.50 -8.93
C ILE A 80 12.23 -28.51 -8.41
N ILE A 81 11.28 -28.13 -9.27
CA ILE A 81 10.11 -27.34 -8.87
C ILE A 81 8.94 -28.30 -8.67
N THR A 82 8.33 -28.26 -7.48
CA THR A 82 7.08 -28.95 -7.17
C THR A 82 5.96 -27.93 -7.10
N ILE A 83 4.97 -28.08 -7.99
CA ILE A 83 3.79 -27.22 -8.12
C ILE A 83 2.61 -27.96 -7.48
N TYR A 84 1.91 -27.28 -6.59
CA TYR A 84 0.70 -27.76 -5.92
C TYR A 84 -0.47 -26.91 -6.36
N ILE A 85 -1.49 -27.51 -6.97
CA ILE A 85 -2.68 -26.84 -7.48
C ILE A 85 -3.93 -27.40 -6.80
N SER A 86 -4.62 -26.55 -6.04
CA SER A 86 -5.86 -26.86 -5.32
C SER A 86 -7.06 -26.48 -6.19
N ILE A 87 -7.42 -27.36 -7.13
CA ILE A 87 -8.56 -27.21 -8.04
C ILE A 87 -9.42 -28.49 -8.07
N PRO A 88 -10.71 -28.39 -8.43
CA PRO A 88 -11.60 -29.55 -8.59
C PRO A 88 -11.05 -30.64 -9.54
N GLU A 89 -11.47 -31.89 -9.34
CA GLU A 89 -11.02 -33.08 -10.11
C GLU A 89 -11.40 -33.01 -11.60
N ASP A 90 -12.38 -32.21 -11.97
CA ASP A 90 -12.88 -32.04 -13.34
C ASP A 90 -12.18 -30.92 -14.13
N GLU A 91 -11.40 -30.05 -13.49
CA GLU A 91 -10.72 -28.97 -14.22
C GLU A 91 -9.48 -29.49 -14.98
N PRO A 92 -9.34 -29.24 -16.29
CA PRO A 92 -8.19 -29.73 -17.04
C PRO A 92 -6.90 -29.01 -16.63
N VAL A 93 -5.82 -29.79 -16.46
CA VAL A 93 -4.46 -29.28 -16.27
C VAL A 93 -3.61 -29.83 -17.41
N GLU A 94 -3.15 -28.93 -18.27
CA GLU A 94 -2.22 -29.24 -19.34
C GLU A 94 -0.82 -28.81 -18.91
N VAL A 95 0.14 -29.73 -18.98
CA VAL A 95 1.55 -29.45 -18.73
C VAL A 95 2.35 -30.06 -19.87
N THR A 96 3.21 -29.25 -20.47
CA THR A 96 4.19 -29.70 -21.46
C THR A 96 5.58 -29.31 -20.97
N SER A 97 6.63 -29.64 -21.73
CA SER A 97 7.98 -29.16 -21.42
C SER A 97 8.13 -27.63 -21.49
N LYS A 98 7.15 -26.88 -22.05
CA LYS A 98 7.27 -25.44 -22.31
C LYS A 98 6.27 -24.57 -21.56
N LEU A 99 5.16 -25.15 -21.13
CA LEU A 99 4.07 -24.40 -20.52
C LEU A 99 3.29 -25.25 -19.54
N ILE A 100 2.58 -24.55 -18.67
CA ILE A 100 1.49 -25.07 -17.86
C ILE A 100 0.23 -24.26 -18.15
N LYS A 101 -0.91 -24.93 -18.18
CA LYS A 101 -2.21 -24.29 -18.36
C LYS A 101 -3.26 -25.00 -17.52
N SER A 102 -3.84 -24.22 -16.62
CA SER A 102 -5.01 -24.54 -15.83
C SER A 102 -5.76 -23.23 -15.57
N LYS A 103 -6.88 -23.28 -14.85
CA LYS A 103 -7.54 -22.07 -14.36
C LYS A 103 -6.75 -21.37 -13.24
N ALA A 104 -5.95 -22.12 -12.48
CA ALA A 104 -5.23 -21.62 -11.31
C ALA A 104 -3.87 -21.00 -11.68
N ILE A 105 -3.09 -21.74 -12.47
CA ILE A 105 -1.76 -21.34 -12.97
C ILE A 105 -1.71 -21.52 -14.46
N SER A 106 -1.18 -20.54 -15.17
CA SER A 106 -1.01 -20.61 -16.61
C SER A 106 0.12 -19.73 -17.10
N GLY A 107 0.85 -20.21 -18.12
CA GLY A 107 1.91 -19.45 -18.78
C GLY A 107 3.07 -20.32 -19.24
N ASN A 108 4.08 -19.67 -19.80
CA ASN A 108 5.28 -20.31 -20.32
C ASN A 108 6.35 -20.42 -19.24
N PHE A 109 7.07 -21.55 -19.22
CA PHE A 109 8.27 -21.74 -18.41
C PHE A 109 9.46 -20.95 -18.96
N TRP A 110 10.49 -20.74 -18.13
CA TRP A 110 11.69 -20.00 -18.51
C TRP A 110 12.52 -20.71 -19.58
N ASP A 111 12.58 -22.04 -19.49
CA ASP A 111 13.23 -22.95 -20.43
C ASP A 111 12.44 -24.27 -20.55
N GLU A 112 12.87 -25.18 -21.41
CA GLU A 112 12.35 -26.54 -21.46
C GLU A 112 12.58 -27.26 -20.11
N VAL A 113 11.55 -27.98 -19.66
CA VAL A 113 11.58 -28.74 -18.40
C VAL A 113 11.26 -30.21 -18.63
N ASP A 114 11.84 -31.08 -17.81
CA ASP A 114 11.45 -32.50 -17.75
C ASP A 114 10.32 -32.68 -16.74
N ILE A 115 9.19 -33.25 -17.16
CA ILE A 115 8.10 -33.60 -16.25
C ILE A 115 8.47 -34.91 -15.54
N ILE A 116 8.90 -34.81 -14.28
CA ILE A 116 9.29 -35.95 -13.44
C ILE A 116 8.06 -36.72 -12.99
N ASN A 117 7.04 -36.00 -12.53
CA ASN A 117 5.83 -36.60 -11.99
C ASN A 117 4.62 -35.70 -12.22
N PHE A 118 3.49 -36.32 -12.52
CA PHE A 118 2.17 -35.69 -12.56
C PHE A 118 1.24 -36.58 -11.76
N ASP A 119 0.89 -36.13 -10.56
CA ASP A 119 -0.05 -36.82 -9.67
C ASP A 119 -1.30 -35.97 -9.47
N ARG A 120 -2.47 -36.59 -9.55
CA ARG A 120 -3.73 -35.91 -9.39
C ARG A 120 -4.62 -36.70 -8.45
N ASN A 121 -5.08 -36.04 -7.40
CA ASN A 121 -6.10 -36.57 -6.51
C ASN A 121 -7.30 -35.60 -6.42
N ARG A 122 -8.29 -35.95 -5.61
CA ARG A 122 -9.56 -35.20 -5.47
C ARG A 122 -9.42 -33.78 -4.95
N ILE A 123 -8.30 -33.46 -4.30
CA ILE A 123 -8.09 -32.21 -3.57
C ILE A 123 -6.95 -31.38 -4.20
N MET A 124 -5.97 -32.06 -4.81
CA MET A 124 -4.72 -31.45 -5.23
C MET A 124 -4.17 -32.13 -6.48
N THR A 125 -3.66 -31.30 -7.40
CA THR A 125 -2.76 -31.74 -8.48
C THR A 125 -1.33 -31.37 -8.11
N THR A 126 -0.43 -32.35 -8.13
CA THR A 126 1.00 -32.16 -7.84
C THR A 126 1.82 -32.43 -9.10
N ILE A 127 2.57 -31.44 -9.54
CA ILE A 127 3.43 -31.53 -10.72
C ILE A 127 4.87 -31.32 -10.27
N LYS A 128 5.75 -32.28 -10.58
CA LYS A 128 7.19 -32.15 -10.36
C LYS A 128 7.88 -31.98 -11.69
N ILE A 129 8.63 -30.90 -11.84
CA ILE A 129 9.42 -30.60 -13.02
C ILE A 129 10.89 -30.44 -12.64
N GLN A 130 11.79 -30.98 -13.46
CA GLN A 130 13.21 -30.69 -13.40
C GLN A 130 13.48 -29.49 -14.31
N THR A 131 14.14 -28.47 -13.78
CA THR A 131 14.67 -27.36 -14.59
C THR A 131 16.14 -27.61 -14.91
N HIS A 132 16.56 -27.10 -16.07
CA HIS A 132 17.96 -27.11 -16.51
C HIS A 132 18.64 -25.74 -16.36
N THR A 133 17.84 -24.71 -16.04
CA THR A 133 18.29 -23.36 -15.75
C THR A 133 17.68 -22.89 -14.44
N HIS A 134 18.26 -21.83 -13.86
CA HIS A 134 17.66 -21.12 -12.73
C HIS A 134 16.33 -20.48 -13.15
N PHE A 135 15.30 -20.55 -12.30
CA PHE A 135 13.99 -19.95 -12.58
C PHE A 135 13.75 -18.83 -11.55
N PRO A 136 13.79 -17.53 -11.92
CA PRO A 136 13.57 -16.45 -10.95
C PRO A 136 12.12 -16.44 -10.43
N THR A 137 11.19 -16.94 -11.26
CA THR A 137 9.77 -17.16 -10.98
C THR A 137 9.36 -18.42 -11.75
N ILE A 138 8.20 -19.01 -11.47
CA ILE A 138 7.77 -20.21 -12.20
C ILE A 138 7.36 -19.94 -13.66
N ILE A 139 6.65 -18.82 -13.90
CA ILE A 139 6.20 -18.40 -15.23
C ILE A 139 7.00 -17.17 -15.68
N ARG A 140 7.43 -17.18 -16.95
CA ARG A 140 8.14 -16.06 -17.59
C ARG A 140 7.26 -15.09 -18.38
N GLY A 141 6.04 -15.50 -18.72
CA GLY A 141 5.13 -14.76 -19.62
C GLY A 141 4.15 -15.68 -20.34
N GLY A 142 3.63 -15.23 -21.47
CA GLY A 142 2.67 -15.96 -22.31
C GLY A 142 1.31 -15.27 -22.45
N ASP A 143 0.51 -15.73 -23.41
CA ASP A 143 -0.75 -15.09 -23.80
C ASP A 143 -1.87 -15.26 -22.76
N SER A 144 -1.80 -16.31 -21.95
CA SER A 144 -2.75 -16.60 -20.86
C SER A 144 -1.98 -16.80 -19.58
N ILE A 145 -1.46 -15.73 -19.01
CA ILE A 145 -0.76 -15.75 -17.72
C ILE A 145 -1.72 -15.52 -16.56
N ASP A 146 -1.56 -16.27 -15.47
CA ASP A 146 -2.36 -16.09 -14.26
C ASP A 146 -1.96 -14.82 -13.48
N SER A 147 -2.83 -14.42 -12.55
CA SER A 147 -2.68 -13.17 -11.81
C SER A 147 -1.50 -13.17 -10.84
N LEU A 148 -1.18 -14.32 -10.22
CA LEU A 148 -0.08 -14.44 -9.28
C LEU A 148 1.27 -14.44 -10.00
N SER A 149 1.37 -15.17 -11.11
CA SER A 149 2.52 -15.12 -12.00
C SER A 149 2.76 -13.71 -12.54
N SER A 150 1.70 -12.99 -12.93
CA SER A 150 1.79 -11.58 -13.32
C SER A 150 2.35 -10.70 -12.20
N TYR A 151 1.94 -10.92 -10.95
CA TYR A 151 2.46 -10.20 -9.79
C TYR A 151 3.97 -10.42 -9.62
N PHE A 152 4.42 -11.67 -9.69
CA PHE A 152 5.84 -11.99 -9.58
C PHE A 152 6.68 -11.40 -10.72
N LEU A 153 6.17 -11.38 -11.96
CA LEU A 153 6.84 -10.70 -13.07
C LEU A 153 6.93 -9.19 -12.86
N GLY A 154 5.93 -8.58 -12.23
CA GLY A 154 5.97 -7.18 -11.85
C GLY A 154 7.06 -6.89 -10.81
N MET A 155 7.13 -7.70 -9.77
CA MET A 155 8.18 -7.62 -8.75
C MET A 155 9.59 -7.83 -9.34
N LEU A 156 9.72 -8.81 -10.24
CA LEU A 156 10.96 -9.09 -10.97
C LEU A 156 11.38 -7.90 -11.85
N ALA A 157 10.45 -7.28 -12.58
CA ALA A 157 10.77 -6.11 -13.40
C ALA A 157 11.22 -4.91 -12.54
N ILE A 158 10.59 -4.69 -11.37
CA ILE A 158 11.00 -3.63 -10.43
C ILE A 158 12.40 -3.90 -9.86
N SER A 159 12.71 -5.14 -9.46
CA SER A 159 14.04 -5.49 -8.94
C SER A 159 15.14 -5.32 -9.99
N LEU A 160 14.78 -5.44 -11.27
CA LEU A 160 15.62 -5.14 -12.42
C LEU A 160 15.61 -3.66 -12.84
N ASN A 161 15.04 -2.78 -12.02
CA ASN A 161 14.93 -1.34 -12.25
C ASN A 161 14.14 -0.97 -13.53
N ASN A 162 13.28 -1.87 -14.03
CA ASN A 162 12.34 -1.58 -15.11
C ASN A 162 10.95 -1.28 -14.55
N ILE A 163 10.79 -0.04 -14.09
CA ILE A 163 9.61 0.47 -13.41
C ILE A 163 8.37 0.40 -14.30
N GLU A 164 8.52 0.62 -15.61
CA GLU A 164 7.40 0.59 -16.55
C GLU A 164 6.80 -0.82 -16.62
N TYR A 165 7.61 -1.84 -16.92
CA TYR A 165 7.13 -3.22 -16.93
C TYR A 165 6.63 -3.68 -15.55
N GLY A 166 7.29 -3.23 -14.48
CA GLY A 166 6.84 -3.47 -13.12
C GLY A 166 5.39 -3.05 -12.90
N ILE A 167 5.08 -1.80 -13.28
CA ILE A 167 3.72 -1.26 -13.15
C ILE A 167 2.75 -1.96 -14.10
N LYS A 168 3.15 -2.30 -15.33
CA LYS A 168 2.27 -3.01 -16.28
C LYS A 168 1.86 -4.39 -15.76
N TRP A 169 2.82 -5.18 -15.31
CA TRP A 169 2.58 -6.52 -14.78
C TRP A 169 1.79 -6.50 -13.48
N LEU A 170 2.12 -5.59 -12.55
CA LEU A 170 1.33 -5.43 -11.30
C LEU A 170 -0.10 -4.95 -11.58
N THR A 171 -0.29 -4.07 -12.56
CA THR A 171 -1.64 -3.63 -12.97
C THR A 171 -2.43 -4.79 -13.53
N LYS A 172 -1.83 -5.57 -14.44
CA LYS A 172 -2.46 -6.77 -14.99
C LYS A 172 -2.83 -7.76 -13.87
N ALA A 173 -1.90 -8.05 -12.97
CA ALA A 173 -2.14 -8.92 -11.82
C ALA A 173 -3.35 -8.46 -10.99
N ALA A 174 -3.42 -7.17 -10.68
CA ALA A 174 -4.49 -6.58 -9.91
C ALA A 174 -5.85 -6.66 -10.63
N LEU A 175 -5.88 -6.41 -11.94
CA LEU A 175 -7.10 -6.54 -12.76
C LEU A 175 -7.57 -7.99 -12.92
N ASP A 176 -6.63 -8.93 -12.93
CA ASP A 176 -6.89 -10.37 -13.02
C ASP A 176 -7.17 -11.01 -11.64
N GLY A 177 -7.32 -10.21 -10.58
CA GLY A 177 -7.77 -10.66 -9.26
C GLY A 177 -6.68 -11.04 -8.26
N CYS A 178 -5.40 -10.72 -8.51
CA CYS A 178 -4.37 -10.83 -7.49
C CYS A 178 -4.61 -9.77 -6.40
N THR A 179 -5.05 -10.21 -5.21
CA THR A 179 -5.42 -9.31 -4.10
C THR A 179 -4.22 -8.60 -3.49
N THR A 180 -3.02 -9.18 -3.61
CA THR A 180 -1.76 -8.59 -3.15
C THR A 180 -1.26 -7.46 -4.06
N ALA A 181 -1.58 -7.51 -5.37
CA ALA A 181 -1.06 -6.56 -6.34
C ALA A 181 -1.53 -5.11 -6.12
N PRO A 182 -2.82 -4.81 -5.84
CA PRO A 182 -3.29 -3.45 -5.53
C PRO A 182 -2.54 -2.80 -4.35
N HIS A 183 -2.27 -3.56 -3.27
CA HIS A 183 -1.49 -3.07 -2.13
C HIS A 183 -0.10 -2.62 -2.60
N PHE A 184 0.65 -3.55 -3.21
CA PHE A 184 2.02 -3.30 -3.62
C PHE A 184 2.10 -2.16 -4.63
N LEU A 185 1.21 -2.17 -5.61
CA LEU A 185 1.13 -1.16 -6.65
C LEU A 185 0.81 0.22 -6.07
N GLY A 186 -0.18 0.31 -5.17
CA GLY A 186 -0.54 1.56 -4.50
C GLY A 186 0.63 2.18 -3.74
N ARG A 187 1.31 1.39 -2.91
CA ARG A 187 2.50 1.85 -2.15
C ARG A 187 3.66 2.20 -3.06
N PHE A 188 3.91 1.40 -4.08
CA PHE A 188 4.97 1.65 -5.04
C PHE A 188 4.73 2.95 -5.80
N LEU A 189 3.50 3.22 -6.25
CA LEU A 189 3.14 4.45 -6.96
C LEU A 189 3.30 5.71 -6.10
N ILE A 190 3.12 5.62 -4.77
CA ILE A 190 3.48 6.72 -3.85
C ILE A 190 4.97 7.06 -3.99
N THR A 191 5.86 6.06 -4.03
CA THR A 191 7.31 6.29 -4.18
C THR A 191 7.66 6.91 -5.54
N GLN A 192 6.85 6.62 -6.56
CA GLN A 192 6.99 7.18 -7.91
C GLN A 192 6.27 8.53 -8.09
N LYS A 193 5.71 9.12 -7.02
CA LYS A 193 4.94 10.37 -7.05
C LYS A 193 3.73 10.34 -7.99
N ARG A 194 3.15 9.16 -8.21
CA ARG A 194 1.94 8.94 -9.02
C ARG A 194 0.71 8.87 -8.12
N THR A 195 0.47 9.94 -7.37
CA THR A 195 -0.50 9.98 -6.25
C THR A 195 -1.92 9.57 -6.65
N ASN A 196 -2.44 10.07 -7.76
CA ASN A 196 -3.82 9.76 -8.19
C ASN A 196 -4.02 8.27 -8.51
N GLU A 197 -3.00 7.63 -9.09
CA GLU A 197 -3.05 6.19 -9.36
C GLU A 197 -2.88 5.38 -8.08
N ALA A 198 -2.01 5.84 -7.18
CA ALA A 198 -1.87 5.23 -5.85
C ALA A 198 -3.19 5.21 -5.09
N ILE A 199 -3.95 6.32 -5.11
CA ILE A 199 -5.27 6.43 -4.47
C ILE A 199 -6.22 5.36 -4.99
N TYR A 200 -6.31 5.18 -6.33
CA TYR A 200 -7.14 4.15 -6.92
C TYR A 200 -6.77 2.75 -6.43
N TRP A 201 -5.47 2.40 -6.47
CA TRP A 201 -5.03 1.04 -6.12
C TRP A 201 -5.12 0.75 -4.63
N LEU A 202 -4.84 1.73 -3.77
CA LEU A 202 -5.03 1.57 -2.33
C LEU A 202 -6.51 1.41 -1.97
N ALA A 203 -7.41 2.19 -2.59
CA ALA A 203 -8.85 2.04 -2.35
C ALA A 203 -9.37 0.66 -2.81
N ASN A 204 -8.89 0.15 -3.95
CA ASN A 204 -9.19 -1.21 -4.38
C ASN A 204 -8.63 -2.26 -3.40
N ALA A 205 -7.41 -2.09 -2.90
CA ALA A 205 -6.81 -3.00 -1.92
C ALA A 205 -7.66 -3.10 -0.64
N VAL A 206 -8.14 -1.95 -0.15
CA VAL A 206 -9.03 -1.89 1.02
C VAL A 206 -10.36 -2.60 0.77
N LEU A 207 -10.97 -2.42 -0.41
CA LEU A 207 -12.22 -3.10 -0.75
C LEU A 207 -12.08 -4.63 -0.89
N LEU A 208 -10.91 -5.12 -1.31
CA LEU A 208 -10.68 -6.55 -1.49
C LEU A 208 -10.39 -7.26 -0.17
N ASN A 209 -9.51 -6.73 0.67
CA ASN A 209 -8.95 -7.45 1.81
C ASN A 209 -9.02 -6.70 3.16
N ILE A 210 -9.62 -5.51 3.23
CA ILE A 210 -9.68 -4.66 4.43
C ILE A 210 -8.28 -4.49 5.09
N ASP A 211 -7.33 -3.99 4.30
CA ASP A 211 -5.95 -3.80 4.74
C ASP A 211 -5.78 -2.46 5.47
N GLN A 212 -5.48 -2.51 6.77
CA GLN A 212 -5.29 -1.33 7.62
C GLN A 212 -4.13 -0.43 7.16
N ILE A 213 -3.04 -1.00 6.65
CA ILE A 213 -1.91 -0.23 6.13
C ILE A 213 -2.35 0.54 4.88
N CYS A 214 -3.14 -0.09 4.02
CA CYS A 214 -3.70 0.58 2.84
C CYS A 214 -4.71 1.66 3.24
N MET A 215 -5.56 1.43 4.25
CA MET A 215 -6.51 2.42 4.76
C MET A 215 -5.79 3.69 5.25
N ILE A 216 -4.79 3.53 6.13
CA ILE A 216 -4.03 4.68 6.68
C ILE A 216 -3.24 5.40 5.59
N SER A 217 -2.62 4.63 4.67
CA SER A 217 -1.88 5.20 3.54
C SER A 217 -2.82 6.01 2.64
N LEU A 218 -4.00 5.49 2.34
CA LEU A 218 -5.02 6.17 1.54
C LEU A 218 -5.51 7.43 2.24
N ALA A 219 -5.90 7.35 3.51
CA ALA A 219 -6.34 8.49 4.31
C ALA A 219 -5.28 9.62 4.35
N THR A 220 -4.01 9.27 4.49
CA THR A 220 -2.89 10.22 4.44
C THR A 220 -2.78 10.94 3.09
N LEU A 221 -3.09 10.27 1.98
CA LEU A 221 -3.11 10.92 0.66
C LEU A 221 -4.33 11.82 0.49
N LEU A 222 -5.49 11.40 0.98
CA LEU A 222 -6.78 12.07 0.78
C LEU A 222 -6.92 13.44 1.45
N ILE A 223 -6.01 13.79 2.37
CA ILE A 223 -5.93 15.12 3.00
C ILE A 223 -5.05 16.12 2.25
N ASP A 224 -4.48 15.75 1.10
CA ASP A 224 -3.64 16.66 0.32
C ASP A 224 -4.50 17.65 -0.51
N GLU A 225 -4.24 18.95 -0.36
CA GLU A 225 -5.03 20.04 -0.96
C GLU A 225 -4.93 20.08 -2.49
N GLY A 226 -3.93 19.42 -3.08
CA GLY A 226 -3.73 19.35 -4.54
C GLY A 226 -4.56 18.29 -5.25
N LEU A 227 -5.40 17.52 -4.55
CA LEU A 227 -6.14 16.43 -5.14
C LEU A 227 -7.33 16.90 -5.98
N PRO A 228 -7.62 16.23 -7.12
CA PRO A 228 -8.80 16.52 -7.92
C PRO A 228 -10.11 16.15 -7.20
N PHE A 229 -10.06 15.16 -6.30
CA PHE A 229 -11.20 14.69 -5.51
C PHE A 229 -10.73 14.35 -4.09
N PRO A 230 -10.63 15.33 -3.19
CA PRO A 230 -10.29 15.06 -1.80
C PRO A 230 -11.47 14.40 -1.07
N HIS A 231 -11.16 13.61 -0.04
CA HIS A 231 -12.15 12.90 0.81
C HIS A 231 -11.76 13.11 2.27
N TYR A 232 -11.90 14.35 2.74
CA TYR A 232 -11.41 14.77 4.05
C TYR A 232 -12.14 14.09 5.20
N GLU A 233 -13.44 13.85 5.06
CA GLU A 233 -14.26 13.17 6.07
C GLU A 233 -13.82 11.72 6.26
N LEU A 234 -13.62 11.00 5.15
CA LEU A 234 -13.06 9.65 5.15
C LEU A 234 -11.69 9.63 5.80
N ALA A 235 -10.81 10.54 5.40
CA ALA A 235 -9.49 10.60 5.96
C ALA A 235 -9.51 10.91 7.47
N GLU A 236 -10.31 11.88 7.92
CA GLU A 236 -10.46 12.22 9.33
C GLU A 236 -10.87 10.99 10.14
N ASN A 237 -11.92 10.29 9.70
CA ASN A 237 -12.47 9.14 10.42
C ASN A 237 -11.46 7.99 10.52
N VAL A 238 -10.78 7.64 9.41
CA VAL A 238 -9.73 6.60 9.41
C VAL A 238 -8.54 7.00 10.28
N LEU A 239 -8.10 8.27 10.20
CA LEU A 239 -6.95 8.75 10.97
C LEU A 239 -7.27 8.84 12.47
N CYS A 240 -8.50 9.22 12.83
CA CYS A 240 -8.99 9.19 14.21
C CYS A 240 -8.94 7.78 14.80
N ASP A 241 -9.45 6.78 14.07
CA ASP A 241 -9.40 5.37 14.51
C ASP A 241 -7.95 4.89 14.69
N ALA A 242 -7.09 5.09 13.70
CA ALA A 242 -5.68 4.71 13.78
C ALA A 242 -4.92 5.45 14.90
N ALA A 243 -5.16 6.74 15.07
CA ALA A 243 -4.57 7.56 16.13
C ALA A 243 -5.00 7.10 17.53
N SER A 244 -6.27 6.66 17.69
CA SER A 244 -6.77 6.11 18.96
C SER A 244 -6.07 4.81 19.37
N HIS A 245 -5.48 4.09 18.40
CA HIS A 245 -4.65 2.91 18.61
C HIS A 245 -3.14 3.21 18.69
N GLY A 246 -2.77 4.50 18.74
CA GLY A 246 -1.38 4.94 18.94
C GLY A 246 -0.54 5.00 17.66
N ASP A 247 -1.15 5.01 16.47
CA ASP A 247 -0.41 5.19 15.22
C ASP A 247 0.12 6.63 15.11
N ASN A 248 1.44 6.79 15.26
CA ASN A 248 2.10 8.10 15.22
C ASN A 248 1.97 8.81 13.86
N ASP A 249 1.96 8.04 12.76
CA ASP A 249 1.77 8.61 11.43
C ASP A 249 0.34 9.19 11.31
N ALA A 250 -0.65 8.47 11.84
CA ALA A 250 -2.04 8.93 11.88
C ALA A 250 -2.22 10.15 12.78
N ILE A 251 -1.63 10.16 13.98
CA ILE A 251 -1.68 11.31 14.90
C ILE A 251 -1.12 12.56 14.21
N GLY A 252 0.04 12.46 13.55
CA GLY A 252 0.67 13.59 12.87
C GLY A 252 -0.16 14.12 11.69
N ASN A 253 -0.75 13.23 10.89
CA ASN A 253 -1.62 13.63 9.78
C ASN A 253 -2.95 14.22 10.25
N LEU A 254 -3.53 13.68 11.33
CA LEU A 254 -4.75 14.20 11.94
C LEU A 254 -4.51 15.58 12.56
N ALA A 255 -3.37 15.77 13.24
CA ALA A 255 -2.95 17.07 13.75
C ALA A 255 -2.83 18.10 12.63
N LYS A 256 -2.19 17.74 11.52
CA LYS A 256 -2.11 18.59 10.32
C LYS A 256 -3.50 18.95 9.81
N LEU A 257 -4.40 17.98 9.69
CA LEU A 257 -5.76 18.20 9.20
C LEU A 257 -6.52 19.21 10.06
N TYR A 258 -6.42 19.15 11.38
CA TYR A 258 -7.08 20.14 12.26
C TYR A 258 -6.37 21.50 12.32
N LEU A 259 -5.04 21.55 12.19
CA LEU A 259 -4.31 22.83 12.18
C LEU A 259 -4.54 23.63 10.90
N VAL A 260 -4.71 22.96 9.77
CA VAL A 260 -4.87 23.61 8.45
C VAL A 260 -6.34 23.68 8.03
N GLY A 261 -7.15 22.72 8.47
CA GLY A 261 -8.48 22.47 7.93
C GLY A 261 -8.42 21.71 6.60
N GLY A 262 -9.59 21.39 6.05
CA GLY A 262 -9.70 20.70 4.76
C GLY A 262 -11.15 20.38 4.43
N GLY A 263 -11.65 20.87 3.30
CA GLY A 263 -13.04 20.68 2.89
C GLY A 263 -14.02 21.11 4.01
N PRO A 264 -14.84 20.20 4.57
CA PRO A 264 -15.73 20.51 5.69
C PRO A 264 -15.05 20.52 7.06
N ILE A 265 -13.81 20.04 7.17
CA ILE A 265 -13.05 20.04 8.42
C ILE A 265 -12.56 21.47 8.68
N LYS A 266 -13.08 22.07 9.74
CA LYS A 266 -12.67 23.41 10.18
C LYS A 266 -11.34 23.36 10.90
N VAL A 267 -10.60 24.47 10.84
CA VAL A 267 -9.42 24.68 11.68
C VAL A 267 -9.83 24.58 13.15
N ASP A 268 -9.16 23.68 13.87
CA ASP A 268 -9.25 23.49 15.32
C ASP A 268 -7.83 23.40 15.87
N GLU A 269 -7.27 24.58 16.15
CA GLU A 269 -5.89 24.71 16.62
C GLU A 269 -5.67 24.02 17.97
N VAL A 270 -6.68 24.02 18.85
CA VAL A 270 -6.57 23.36 20.16
C VAL A 270 -6.48 21.85 19.99
N LYS A 271 -7.39 21.26 19.22
CA LYS A 271 -7.37 19.81 18.96
C LYS A 271 -6.11 19.40 18.20
N GLY A 272 -5.72 20.18 17.20
CA GLY A 272 -4.48 19.97 16.46
C GLY A 272 -3.23 19.99 17.35
N MET A 273 -3.12 20.99 18.24
CA MET A 273 -1.97 21.11 19.15
C MET A 273 -1.95 20.04 20.24
N LYS A 274 -3.10 19.59 20.74
CA LYS A 274 -3.16 18.43 21.66
C LYS A 274 -2.69 17.14 20.99
N LEU A 275 -3.02 16.94 19.71
CA LEU A 275 -2.50 15.82 18.92
C LEU A 275 -0.98 15.92 18.72
N MET A 276 -0.45 17.13 18.48
CA MET A 276 1.00 17.35 18.41
C MET A 276 1.70 17.06 19.74
N GLU A 277 1.08 17.39 20.88
CA GLU A 277 1.60 17.06 22.21
C GLU A 277 1.64 15.54 22.43
N SER A 278 0.55 14.84 22.06
CA SER A 278 0.46 13.38 22.10
C SER A 278 1.58 12.74 21.27
N LEU A 279 1.78 13.22 20.03
CA LEU A 279 2.84 12.75 19.15
C LEU A 279 4.24 13.01 19.70
N ALA A 280 4.51 14.20 20.22
CA ALA A 280 5.81 14.52 20.81
C ALA A 280 6.12 13.61 22.01
N SER A 281 5.10 13.30 22.81
CA SER A 281 5.20 12.40 23.96
C SER A 281 5.43 10.95 23.53
N SER A 282 4.68 10.45 22.55
CA SER A 282 4.81 9.07 22.06
C SER A 282 6.14 8.81 21.34
N MET A 283 6.70 9.83 20.68
CA MET A 283 8.02 9.78 20.05
C MET A 283 9.19 9.93 21.03
N GLY A 284 8.92 10.17 22.32
CA GLY A 284 9.96 10.36 23.33
C GLY A 284 10.80 11.62 23.11
N MET A 285 10.19 12.68 22.58
CA MET A 285 10.88 13.97 22.43
C MET A 285 11.32 14.53 23.78
N ASP A 286 12.29 15.45 23.77
CA ASP A 286 12.80 16.03 24.99
C ASP A 286 11.71 16.81 25.75
N THR A 287 11.85 16.84 27.07
CA THR A 287 10.85 17.43 27.96
C THR A 287 10.62 18.92 27.73
N ASN A 288 11.58 19.66 27.15
CA ASN A 288 11.38 21.07 26.84
C ASN A 288 10.50 21.22 25.60
N THR A 289 10.70 20.40 24.56
CA THR A 289 9.83 20.37 23.38
C THR A 289 8.38 20.06 23.77
N ILE A 290 8.15 19.03 24.58
CA ILE A 290 6.81 18.68 25.05
C ILE A 290 6.18 19.82 25.87
N LYS A 291 6.95 20.48 26.75
CA LYS A 291 6.47 21.64 27.53
C LYS A 291 6.09 22.83 26.64
N VAL A 292 6.88 23.12 25.60
CA VAL A 292 6.58 24.23 24.67
C VAL A 292 5.27 23.96 23.93
N VAL A 293 5.04 22.73 23.47
CA VAL A 293 3.81 22.33 22.78
C VAL A 293 2.61 22.46 23.70
N ARG A 294 2.71 21.93 24.92
CA ARG A 294 1.66 22.01 25.94
C ARG A 294 1.32 23.46 26.29
N ASN A 295 2.32 24.27 26.60
CA ASN A 295 2.12 25.68 26.94
C ASN A 295 1.45 26.45 25.79
N THR A 296 1.79 26.11 24.54
CA THR A 296 1.16 26.70 23.35
C THR A 296 -0.30 26.26 23.24
N SER A 297 -0.59 24.97 23.42
CA SER A 297 -1.97 24.45 23.44
C SER A 297 -2.83 25.12 24.52
N GLU A 298 -2.31 25.23 25.75
CA GLU A 298 -3.02 25.87 26.87
C GLU A 298 -3.28 27.37 26.59
N LYS A 299 -2.31 28.08 26.01
CA LYS A 299 -2.46 29.50 25.64
C LYS A 299 -3.56 29.68 24.58
N ILE A 300 -3.61 28.83 23.56
CA ILE A 300 -4.66 28.85 22.52
C ILE A 300 -6.03 28.60 23.17
N GLU A 301 -6.14 27.60 24.04
CA GLU A 301 -7.40 27.27 24.71
C GLU A 301 -7.91 28.42 25.61
N GLN A 302 -7.01 29.11 26.31
CA GLN A 302 -7.37 30.29 27.12
C GLN A 302 -7.86 31.46 26.26
N ILE A 303 -7.25 31.68 25.10
CA ILE A 303 -7.63 32.75 24.16
C ILE A 303 -8.99 32.46 23.53
N GLN A 304 -9.26 31.21 23.12
CA GLN A 304 -10.57 30.84 22.58
C GLN A 304 -11.70 31.04 23.60
N LYS A 305 -11.44 30.81 24.89
CA LYS A 305 -12.42 31.00 25.97
C LYS A 305 -12.69 32.46 26.34
N SER A 306 -11.83 33.41 25.95
CA SER A 306 -11.93 34.79 26.44
C SER A 306 -12.74 35.73 25.52
N GLU A 307 -13.21 35.27 24.35
CA GLU A 307 -14.15 35.88 23.38
C GLU A 307 -14.02 37.39 23.02
N ASN A 308 -13.12 38.19 23.62
CA ASN A 308 -13.26 39.65 23.59
C ASN A 308 -11.95 40.48 23.72
N GLN A 309 -10.80 39.98 23.27
CA GLN A 309 -9.57 40.79 23.22
C GLN A 309 -8.97 40.88 21.82
N GLU A 310 -8.46 42.08 21.50
CA GLU A 310 -7.79 42.43 20.25
C GLU A 310 -6.71 41.40 19.87
N SER A 311 -6.82 40.94 18.62
CA SER A 311 -6.06 39.92 17.89
C SER A 311 -4.68 39.49 18.46
N PRO A 312 -4.63 38.43 19.29
CA PRO A 312 -3.38 37.71 19.62
C PRO A 312 -3.01 36.68 18.55
N TRP A 313 -3.72 36.65 17.41
CA TRP A 313 -3.60 35.64 16.36
C TRP A 313 -2.22 35.59 15.71
N VAL A 314 -1.48 36.71 15.67
CA VAL A 314 -0.10 36.76 15.16
C VAL A 314 0.84 35.95 16.06
N ASP A 315 0.72 36.08 17.38
CA ASP A 315 1.55 35.34 18.34
C ASP A 315 1.20 33.84 18.36
N ILE A 316 -0.08 33.50 18.17
CA ILE A 316 -0.52 32.11 18.01
C ILE A 316 0.06 31.52 16.72
N ALA A 317 -0.09 32.20 15.59
CA ALA A 317 0.43 31.74 14.30
C ALA A 317 1.94 31.55 14.32
N ILE A 318 2.68 32.45 14.98
CA ILE A 318 4.13 32.31 15.18
C ILE A 318 4.44 31.09 16.07
N SER A 319 3.71 30.91 17.18
CA SER A 319 3.95 29.80 18.11
C SER A 319 3.62 28.44 17.48
N VAL A 320 2.48 28.34 16.79
CA VAL A 320 2.06 27.16 16.01
C VAL A 320 3.06 26.89 14.88
N GLY A 321 3.52 27.94 14.18
CA GLY A 321 4.54 27.83 13.14
C GLY A 321 5.87 27.28 13.66
N ILE A 322 6.34 27.77 14.82
CA ILE A 322 7.58 27.29 15.46
C ILE A 322 7.43 25.85 15.94
N VAL A 323 6.34 25.53 16.65
CA VAL A 323 6.10 24.18 17.16
C VAL A 323 5.93 23.18 16.01
N GLY A 324 5.13 23.56 15.00
CA GLY A 324 4.95 22.78 13.78
C GLY A 324 6.27 22.57 13.03
N ALA A 325 7.14 23.59 12.96
CA ALA A 325 8.47 23.46 12.37
C ALA A 325 9.39 22.53 13.17
N VAL A 326 9.40 22.62 14.50
CA VAL A 326 10.26 21.79 15.37
C VAL A 326 9.81 20.33 15.33
N ILE A 327 8.52 20.06 15.57
CA ILE A 327 7.99 18.69 15.52
C ILE A 327 8.01 18.16 14.09
N GLY A 328 7.60 18.97 13.12
CA GLY A 328 7.63 18.60 11.71
C GLY A 328 9.03 18.29 11.22
N ALA A 329 10.05 19.11 11.54
CA ALA A 329 11.43 18.83 11.16
C ALA A 329 11.97 17.56 11.82
N ALA A 330 11.64 17.32 13.09
CA ALA A 330 12.03 16.11 13.78
C ALA A 330 11.34 14.86 13.19
N TYR A 331 10.03 14.91 12.99
CA TYR A 331 9.24 13.80 12.46
C TYR A 331 9.53 13.51 10.97
N PHE A 332 9.46 14.53 10.09
CA PHE A 332 9.74 14.36 8.66
C PHE A 332 11.23 14.17 8.37
N GLY A 333 12.13 14.75 9.19
CA GLY A 333 13.58 14.50 9.12
C GLY A 333 13.93 13.06 9.49
N PHE A 334 13.35 12.52 10.56
CA PHE A 334 13.53 11.14 10.99
C PHE A 334 12.98 10.14 9.95
N LYS A 335 11.81 10.42 9.38
CA LYS A 335 11.20 9.61 8.30
C LYS A 335 12.05 9.57 7.03
N LYS A 336 12.75 10.66 6.71
CA LYS A 336 13.68 10.73 5.56
C LYS A 336 14.98 9.95 5.81
N PHE A 337 15.40 9.80 7.06
CA PHE A 337 16.57 9.01 7.45
C PHE A 337 16.27 7.51 7.39
N ILE A 338 15.09 7.08 7.87
CA ILE A 338 14.65 5.67 7.80
C ILE A 338 14.37 5.22 6.37
N LYS A 339 13.85 6.07 5.49
CA LYS A 339 13.65 5.74 4.06
C LYS A 339 14.96 5.60 3.24
N ARG A 340 16.12 5.91 3.83
CA ARG A 340 17.45 5.83 3.16
C ARG A 340 18.33 4.69 3.69
N ALA A 341 17.92 4.03 4.77
CA ALA A 341 18.48 2.76 5.24
C ALA A 341 17.65 1.61 4.67
#